data_AF-A0A2G2R6M0-F1
#
_entry.id   AF-A0A2G2R6M0-F1
#
_cell.length_a   1.000
_cell.length_b   1.000
_cell.length_c   1.000
_cell.angle_alpha   90.00
_cell.angle_beta   90.00
_cell.angle_gamma   90.00
#
_symmetry.space_group_name_H-M   'P 1'
#
loop_
_entity.id
_entity.type
_entity.pdbx_description
1 polymer ?
#
loop_
_entity_poly.entity_id
_entity_poly.type
_entity_poly.pdbx_seq_one_letter_code
_entity_poly.pdbx_strand_id
1 'polypeptide(L)'
;MIACMDAKEPIKTRLKAIDADLVELDQARQLLLKERDELGVALKVFGRFEKEATISQPHPVTSTVSGRSKIAFPDGAPKTIAVMITTVLAHSPTGRLTALEILAAIQDTWLPALQRTSLSPALSRMGKREELIREGHVWHLPQNAETGSDGTPPVSIDSQKGFFG
;
A
#
# COMPACT_ATOMS: atom_id res chain seq x y z
N MET A 1 -17.76 -53.20 -36.17
CA MET A 1 -16.32 -52.97 -35.96
C MET A 1 -16.16 -51.52 -35.53
N ILE A 2 -15.98 -51.28 -34.23
CA ILE A 2 -15.78 -49.94 -33.68
C ILE A 2 -14.27 -49.73 -33.59
N ALA A 3 -13.76 -48.78 -34.36
CA ALA A 3 -12.36 -48.38 -34.30
C ALA A 3 -12.10 -47.68 -32.96
N CYS A 4 -11.50 -48.40 -32.01
CA CYS A 4 -10.83 -47.79 -30.85
C CYS A 4 -9.63 -47.01 -31.35
N MET A 5 -9.84 -45.77 -31.78
CA MET A 5 -8.73 -44.87 -32.11
C MET A 5 -8.01 -44.46 -30.83
N ASP A 6 -6.69 -44.57 -30.89
CA ASP A 6 -5.69 -44.34 -29.85
C ASP A 6 -5.87 -43.03 -29.07
N ALA A 7 -6.49 -43.11 -27.89
CA ALA A 7 -6.52 -42.02 -26.91
C ALA A 7 -5.12 -41.67 -26.32
N LYS A 8 -4.07 -42.42 -26.67
CA LYS A 8 -2.69 -42.21 -26.20
C LYS A 8 -1.90 -41.16 -27.01
N GLU A 9 -2.25 -40.96 -28.28
CA GLU A 9 -1.64 -39.96 -29.18
C GLU A 9 -1.85 -38.50 -28.72
N PRO A 10 -3.06 -38.04 -28.33
CA PRO A 10 -3.27 -36.65 -27.94
C PRO A 10 -2.58 -36.29 -26.61
N ILE A 11 -2.43 -37.25 -25.70
CA ILE A 11 -1.81 -37.01 -24.38
C ILE A 11 -0.31 -36.73 -24.54
N LYS A 12 0.40 -37.51 -25.36
CA LYS A 12 1.84 -37.30 -25.64
C LYS A 12 2.11 -35.94 -26.28
N THR A 13 1.22 -35.50 -27.17
CA THR A 13 1.34 -34.20 -27.83
C THR A 13 1.16 -33.05 -26.84
N ARG A 14 0.16 -33.16 -25.94
CA ARG A 14 -0.04 -32.17 -24.87
C ARG A 14 1.12 -32.14 -23.88
N LEU A 15 1.72 -33.30 -23.56
CA LEU A 15 2.88 -33.37 -22.68
C LEU A 15 4.09 -32.65 -23.28
N LYS A 16 4.36 -32.88 -24.57
CA LYS A 16 5.41 -32.17 -25.31
C LYS A 16 5.18 -30.66 -25.38
N ALA A 17 3.92 -30.23 -25.51
CA ALA A 17 3.59 -28.81 -25.48
C ALA A 17 3.87 -28.18 -24.11
N ILE A 18 3.46 -28.85 -23.03
CA ILE A 18 3.75 -28.39 -21.65
C ILE A 18 5.25 -28.34 -21.38
N ASP A 19 6.01 -29.33 -21.83
CA ASP A 19 7.48 -29.33 -21.68
C ASP A 19 8.11 -28.17 -22.46
N ALA A 20 7.61 -27.84 -23.65
CA ALA A 20 8.07 -26.68 -24.42
C ALA A 20 7.74 -25.36 -23.71
N ASP A 21 6.52 -25.21 -23.20
CA ASP A 21 6.09 -24.02 -22.45
C ASP A 21 6.94 -23.82 -21.19
N LEU A 22 7.28 -24.92 -20.48
CA LEU A 22 8.14 -24.87 -19.29
C LEU A 22 9.57 -24.38 -19.63
N VAL A 23 10.11 -24.81 -20.77
CA VAL A 23 11.42 -24.34 -21.24
C VAL A 23 11.36 -22.86 -21.61
N GLU A 24 10.30 -22.41 -22.28
CA GLU A 24 10.11 -21.00 -22.63
C GLU A 24 9.97 -20.11 -21.38
N LEU A 25 9.18 -20.56 -20.40
CA LEU A 25 9.02 -19.90 -19.10
C LEU A 25 10.34 -19.80 -18.32
N ASP A 26 11.17 -20.84 -18.32
CA ASP A 26 12.47 -20.78 -17.65
C ASP A 26 13.44 -19.81 -18.36
N GLN A 27 13.42 -19.77 -19.69
CA GLN A 27 14.19 -18.78 -20.46
C GLN A 27 13.76 -17.35 -20.14
N ALA A 28 12.45 -17.07 -20.11
CA ALA A 28 11.92 -15.76 -19.74
C ALA A 28 12.33 -15.37 -18.32
N ARG A 29 12.27 -16.31 -17.37
CA ARG A 29 12.73 -16.10 -15.99
C ARG A 29 14.21 -15.76 -15.91
N GLN A 30 15.06 -16.47 -16.67
CA GLN A 30 16.49 -16.19 -16.72
C GLN A 30 16.80 -14.81 -17.31
N LEU A 31 16.05 -14.37 -18.32
CA LEU A 31 16.20 -13.02 -18.89
C LEU A 31 15.85 -11.93 -17.87
N LEU A 32 14.71 -12.05 -17.18
CA LEU A 32 14.30 -11.10 -16.15
C LEU A 32 15.29 -11.04 -14.97
N LEU A 33 15.89 -12.18 -14.60
CA LEU A 33 16.94 -12.20 -13.58
C LEU A 33 18.18 -11.41 -14.01
N LYS A 34 18.59 -11.52 -15.28
CA LYS A 34 19.70 -10.73 -15.82
C LYS A 34 19.39 -9.24 -15.79
N GLU A 35 18.21 -8.83 -16.25
CA GLU A 35 17.78 -7.43 -16.21
C GLU A 35 17.79 -6.87 -14.78
N ARG A 36 17.27 -7.65 -13.82
CA ARG A 36 17.29 -7.26 -12.40
C ARG A 36 18.72 -7.08 -11.87
N ASP A 37 19.62 -7.97 -12.24
CA ASP A 37 21.02 -7.91 -11.79
C ASP A 37 21.75 -6.72 -12.43
N GLU A 38 21.50 -6.42 -13.71
CA GLU A 38 22.01 -5.23 -14.41
C GLU A 38 21.51 -3.92 -13.77
N LEU A 39 20.21 -3.84 -13.47
CA LEU A 39 19.64 -2.69 -12.75
C LEU A 39 20.21 -2.57 -11.32
N GLY A 40 20.46 -3.69 -10.64
CA GLY A 40 21.12 -3.71 -9.34
C GLY A 40 22.56 -3.17 -9.40
N VAL A 41 23.31 -3.51 -10.44
CA VAL A 41 24.65 -2.95 -10.70
C VAL A 41 24.57 -1.46 -11.00
N ALA A 42 23.65 -1.03 -11.87
CA ALA A 42 23.44 0.38 -12.18
C ALA A 42 23.12 1.19 -10.92
N LEU A 43 22.18 0.72 -10.09
CA LEU A 43 21.81 1.36 -8.83
C LEU A 43 23.01 1.46 -7.86
N LYS A 44 23.87 0.43 -7.82
CA LYS A 44 25.09 0.44 -6.99
C LYS A 44 26.15 1.40 -7.51
N VAL A 45 26.25 1.59 -8.83
CA VAL A 45 27.14 2.59 -9.46
C VAL A 45 26.63 4.00 -9.16
N PHE A 46 25.33 4.25 -9.26
CA PHE A 46 24.74 5.55 -8.93
C PHE A 46 24.78 5.87 -7.44
N GLY A 47 24.58 4.87 -6.56
CA GLY A 47 24.68 5.03 -5.10
C GLY A 47 26.10 5.28 -4.57
N ARG A 48 27.14 5.24 -5.44
CA ARG A 48 28.51 5.56 -5.07
C ARG A 48 28.79 7.06 -5.00
N PHE A 49 27.87 7.91 -5.45
CA PHE A 49 27.99 9.38 -5.43
C PHE A 49 27.36 10.07 -4.21
N GLU A 50 26.63 9.34 -3.34
CA GLU A 50 26.06 9.94 -2.10
C GLU A 50 26.99 9.84 -0.88
N LYS A 51 28.17 9.21 -1.02
CA LYS A 51 29.07 8.97 0.11
C LYS A 51 30.17 10.03 0.23
N GLU A 52 29.80 11.29 0.06
CA GLU A 52 30.71 12.44 0.25
C GLU A 52 30.01 13.59 0.98
N ALA A 53 29.51 13.27 2.17
CA ALA A 53 29.26 14.24 3.26
C ALA A 53 29.92 13.73 4.56
N THR A 54 31.24 13.54 4.50
CA THR A 54 32.23 14.16 5.39
C THR A 54 31.83 14.48 6.85
N ILE A 55 32.40 13.65 7.76
CA ILE A 55 33.11 14.01 9.03
C ILE A 55 32.32 14.16 10.34
N SER A 56 32.50 13.12 11.17
CA SER A 56 32.99 13.12 12.57
C SER A 56 32.18 13.84 13.66
N GLN A 57 31.59 13.04 14.56
CA GLN A 57 31.96 13.08 15.98
C GLN A 57 31.43 11.83 16.72
N PRO A 58 32.24 11.19 17.57
CA PRO A 58 31.74 10.30 18.61
C PRO A 58 31.52 11.10 19.88
N HIS A 59 30.32 11.13 20.47
CA HIS A 59 30.10 11.28 21.92
C HIS A 59 28.62 11.10 22.33
N PRO A 60 28.37 10.76 23.61
CA PRO A 60 27.23 9.98 24.07
C PRO A 60 26.08 10.81 24.68
N VAL A 61 24.96 10.13 24.87
CA VAL A 61 23.82 10.36 25.79
C VAL A 61 23.12 11.73 25.80
N THR A 62 21.79 11.64 25.70
CA THR A 62 20.77 12.60 26.17
C THR A 62 20.75 13.97 25.50
N SER A 63 19.68 14.25 24.75
CA SER A 63 18.74 15.34 25.07
C SER A 63 17.60 15.41 24.06
N THR A 64 16.39 15.28 24.61
CA THR A 64 15.18 16.01 24.23
C THR A 64 15.45 17.32 23.49
N VAL A 65 14.85 17.51 22.31
CA VAL A 65 14.03 18.69 21.98
C VAL A 65 13.02 18.30 20.89
N SER A 66 11.76 18.51 21.23
CA SER A 66 10.61 18.52 20.36
C SER A 66 10.77 19.60 19.28
N GLY A 67 11.31 19.22 18.12
CA GLY A 67 11.22 20.01 16.90
C GLY A 67 10.12 19.43 16.02
N ARG A 68 8.90 19.98 16.10
CA ARG A 68 7.87 19.72 15.07
C ARG A 68 8.39 20.26 13.75
N SER A 69 9.04 19.42 12.95
CA SER A 69 9.27 19.69 11.53
C SER A 69 7.89 19.93 10.90
N LYS A 70 7.57 21.20 10.63
CA LYS A 70 6.36 21.57 9.89
C LYS A 70 6.58 21.10 8.46
N ILE A 71 6.12 19.90 8.16
CA ILE A 71 6.01 19.42 6.78
C ILE A 71 5.13 20.44 6.06
N ALA A 72 5.69 21.13 5.05
CA ALA A 72 4.92 22.03 4.22
C ALA A 72 4.03 21.18 3.31
N PHE A 73 2.72 21.34 3.45
CA PHE A 73 1.75 20.67 2.59
C PHE A 73 1.61 21.50 1.29
N PRO A 74 1.77 20.89 0.11
CA PRO A 74 1.52 21.60 -1.15
C PRO A 74 0.05 21.97 -1.30
N ASP A 75 -0.24 23.02 -2.06
CA ASP A 75 -1.60 23.48 -2.33
C ASP A 75 -2.44 22.36 -2.97
N GLY A 76 -3.57 22.02 -2.34
CA GLY A 76 -4.45 20.92 -2.76
C GLY A 76 -4.22 19.57 -2.06
N ALA A 77 -3.16 19.43 -1.24
CA ALA A 77 -2.96 18.23 -0.45
C ALA A 77 -3.92 18.15 0.76
N PRO A 78 -4.38 16.95 1.15
CA PRO A 78 -5.13 16.78 2.38
C PRO A 78 -4.36 17.32 3.59
N LYS A 79 -5.05 18.06 4.48
CA LYS A 79 -4.42 18.77 5.61
C LYS A 79 -3.71 17.87 6.63
N THR A 80 -3.90 16.55 6.56
CA THR A 80 -3.30 15.61 7.52
C THR A 80 -2.86 14.31 6.82
N ILE A 81 -1.79 13.71 7.35
CA ILE A 81 -1.29 12.40 6.93
C ILE A 81 -2.37 11.31 7.07
N ALA A 82 -3.24 11.41 8.08
CA ALA A 82 -4.34 10.46 8.27
C ALA A 82 -5.31 10.44 7.08
N VAL A 83 -5.69 11.62 6.58
CA VAL A 83 -6.58 11.74 5.40
C VAL A 83 -5.87 11.24 4.14
N MET A 84 -4.57 11.47 4.01
CA MET A 84 -3.80 10.91 2.88
C MET A 84 -3.80 9.37 2.93
N ILE A 85 -3.60 8.77 4.11
CA ILE A 85 -3.63 7.30 4.27
C ILE A 85 -4.99 6.73 3.86
N THR A 86 -6.10 7.32 4.32
CA THR A 86 -7.44 6.83 3.96
C THR A 86 -7.73 7.02 2.48
N THR A 87 -7.29 8.13 1.88
CA THR A 87 -7.44 8.39 0.44
C THR A 87 -6.69 7.35 -0.37
N VAL A 88 -5.44 7.04 -0.01
CA VAL A 88 -4.63 6.00 -0.68
C VAL A 88 -5.28 4.64 -0.59
N LEU A 89 -5.78 4.27 0.60
CA LEU A 89 -6.44 2.97 0.79
C LEU A 89 -7.78 2.89 0.05
N ALA A 90 -8.55 3.97 -0.02
CA ALA A 90 -9.83 4.01 -0.73
C ALA A 90 -9.67 3.93 -2.26
N HIS A 91 -8.59 4.51 -2.82
CA HIS A 91 -8.33 4.46 -4.27
C HIS A 91 -7.47 3.25 -4.69
N SER A 92 -6.99 2.46 -3.74
CA SER A 92 -6.25 1.24 -4.04
C SER A 92 -7.20 0.15 -4.55
N PRO A 93 -6.87 -0.54 -5.66
CA PRO A 93 -7.75 -1.58 -6.22
C PRO A 93 -7.99 -2.75 -5.26
N THR A 94 -7.08 -2.99 -4.33
CA THR A 94 -7.19 -4.06 -3.32
C THR A 94 -7.74 -3.56 -1.99
N GLY A 95 -7.76 -2.25 -1.76
CA GLY A 95 -8.07 -1.64 -0.45
C GLY A 95 -7.12 -2.05 0.69
N ARG A 96 -6.04 -2.77 0.36
CA ARG A 96 -5.15 -3.48 1.30
C ARG A 96 -3.71 -3.16 0.92
N LEU A 97 -3.02 -2.41 1.76
CA LEU A 97 -1.64 -1.97 1.49
C LEU A 97 -0.75 -2.09 2.72
N THR A 98 0.52 -2.38 2.50
CA THR A 98 1.55 -2.34 3.53
C THR A 98 1.93 -0.91 3.88
N ALA A 99 2.58 -0.72 5.03
CA ALA A 99 3.06 0.60 5.45
C ALA A 99 4.06 1.22 4.47
N LEU A 100 4.81 0.41 3.71
CA LEU A 100 5.75 0.90 2.69
C LEU A 100 5.03 1.35 1.42
N GLU A 101 4.03 0.59 0.98
CA GLU A 101 3.21 0.98 -0.18
C GLU A 101 2.40 2.24 0.10
N ILE A 102 1.85 2.36 1.31
CA ILE A 102 1.17 3.60 1.74
C ILE A 102 2.15 4.78 1.73
N LEU A 103 3.37 4.59 2.22
CA LEU A 103 4.39 5.64 2.20
C LEU A 103 4.72 6.07 0.77
N ALA A 104 4.98 5.11 -0.11
CA ALA A 104 5.32 5.36 -1.50
C ALA A 104 4.19 6.10 -2.24
N ALA A 105 2.94 5.65 -2.06
CA ALA A 105 1.78 6.30 -2.69
C ALA A 105 1.58 7.75 -2.21
N ILE A 106 1.79 8.02 -0.91
CA ILE A 106 1.70 9.39 -0.38
C ILE A 106 2.86 10.27 -0.89
N GLN A 107 4.06 9.70 -0.97
CA GLN A 107 5.23 10.40 -1.50
C GLN A 107 5.07 10.78 -2.96
N ASP A 108 4.53 9.87 -3.77
CA ASP A 108 4.31 10.09 -5.19
C ASP A 108 3.22 11.13 -5.45
N THR A 109 2.15 11.15 -4.64
CA THR A 109 0.97 11.99 -4.90
C THR A 109 1.04 13.37 -4.25
N TRP A 110 1.54 13.49 -3.02
CA TRP A 110 1.45 14.76 -2.27
C TRP A 110 2.74 15.17 -1.57
N LEU A 111 3.48 14.24 -0.95
CA LEU A 111 4.56 14.60 -0.02
C LEU A 111 5.83 13.79 -0.29
N PRO A 112 6.62 14.15 -1.32
CA PRO A 112 7.84 13.42 -1.67
C PRO A 112 8.84 13.33 -0.51
N ALA A 113 8.87 14.34 0.36
CA ALA A 113 9.77 14.41 1.52
C ALA A 113 9.24 13.69 2.78
N LEU A 114 8.08 13.01 2.71
CA LEU A 114 7.50 12.35 3.88
C LEU A 114 8.42 11.23 4.39
N GLN A 115 8.77 11.28 5.67
CA GLN A 115 9.63 10.27 6.28
C GLN A 115 8.80 9.15 6.90
N ARG A 116 9.32 7.91 6.88
CA ARG A 116 8.69 6.73 7.51
C ARG A 116 8.44 6.94 9.01
N THR A 117 9.30 7.71 9.68
CA THR A 117 9.19 8.08 11.10
C THR A 117 7.92 8.90 11.41
N SER A 118 7.40 9.65 10.43
CA SER A 118 6.16 10.42 10.56
C SER A 118 4.90 9.58 10.26
N LEU A 119 5.03 8.53 9.44
CA LEU A 119 3.91 7.66 9.07
C LEU A 119 3.53 6.67 10.19
N SER A 120 4.53 6.07 10.84
CA SER A 120 4.30 5.05 11.88
C SER A 120 3.41 5.54 13.05
N PRO A 121 3.63 6.75 13.62
CA PRO A 121 2.73 7.30 14.63
C PRO A 121 1.30 7.51 14.12
N ALA A 122 1.12 7.90 12.85
CA ALA A 122 -0.20 8.11 12.27
C ALA A 122 -0.97 6.77 12.13
N LEU A 123 -0.34 5.77 11.52
CA LEU A 123 -0.92 4.42 11.38
C LEU A 123 -1.27 3.80 12.75
N SER A 124 -0.39 3.94 13.74
CA SER A 124 -0.64 3.42 15.09
C SER A 124 -1.85 4.10 15.75
N ARG A 125 -1.99 5.42 15.60
CA ARG A 125 -3.14 6.16 16.15
C ARG A 125 -4.45 5.77 15.47
N MET A 126 -4.44 5.65 14.15
CA MET A 126 -5.64 5.27 13.38
C MET A 126 -6.06 3.83 13.67
N GLY A 127 -5.10 2.90 13.82
CA GLY A 127 -5.38 1.53 14.24
C GLY A 127 -5.99 1.45 15.64
N LYS A 128 -5.54 2.29 16.60
CA LYS A 128 -6.13 2.36 17.95
C LYS A 128 -7.54 2.94 17.97
N ARG A 129 -7.91 3.73 16.96
CA ARG A 129 -9.25 4.34 16.83
C ARG A 129 -10.20 3.51 15.99
N GLU A 130 -9.76 2.32 15.57
CA GLU A 130 -10.53 1.42 14.69
C GLU A 130 -10.86 2.05 13.31
N GLU A 131 -10.18 3.16 12.95
CA GLU A 131 -10.27 3.80 11.64
C GLU A 131 -9.55 2.97 10.56
N LEU A 132 -8.59 2.14 10.97
CA LEU A 132 -7.86 1.20 10.12
C LEU A 132 -7.73 -0.14 10.82
N ILE A 133 -7.85 -1.22 10.06
CA ILE A 133 -7.62 -2.58 10.52
C ILE A 133 -6.24 -3.02 10.05
N ARG A 134 -5.50 -3.69 10.94
CA ARG A 134 -4.19 -4.25 10.66
C ARG A 134 -4.23 -5.77 10.66
N GLU A 135 -4.01 -6.37 9.50
CA GLU A 135 -3.83 -7.81 9.31
C GLU A 135 -2.34 -8.11 9.08
N GLY A 136 -1.61 -8.43 10.15
CA GLY A 136 -0.17 -8.69 10.09
C GLY A 136 0.64 -7.45 9.69
N HIS A 137 1.07 -7.38 8.43
CA HIS A 137 1.82 -6.26 7.85
C HIS A 137 0.99 -5.36 6.92
N VAL A 138 -0.26 -5.74 6.70
CA VAL A 138 -1.19 -5.07 5.78
C VAL A 138 -2.18 -4.23 6.57
N TRP A 139 -2.49 -3.06 6.04
CA TRP A 139 -3.49 -2.13 6.56
C TRP A 139 -4.62 -2.00 5.55
N HIS A 140 -5.85 -1.91 6.05
CA HIS A 140 -7.03 -1.67 5.22
C HIS A 140 -8.09 -0.90 5.99
N LEU A 141 -9.04 -0.32 5.26
CA LEU A 141 -10.20 0.34 5.84
C LEU A 141 -11.16 -0.71 6.43
N PRO A 142 -11.87 -0.40 7.53
CA PRO A 142 -12.93 -1.25 8.04
C PRO A 142 -14.04 -1.38 7.00
N GLN A 143 -14.55 -2.59 6.81
CA GLN A 143 -15.50 -2.93 5.74
C GLN A 143 -16.91 -2.33 5.94
N ASN A 144 -17.08 -1.43 6.91
CA ASN A 144 -18.38 -1.05 7.48
C ASN A 144 -18.81 0.40 7.18
N ALA A 145 -18.37 0.97 6.05
CA ALA A 145 -18.72 2.34 5.68
C ALA A 145 -19.74 2.47 4.53
N GLU A 146 -20.21 1.37 3.92
CA GLU A 146 -21.21 1.42 2.84
C GLU A 146 -22.22 0.26 2.90
N THR A 147 -23.07 0.24 3.94
CA THR A 147 -24.45 -0.27 3.82
C THR A 147 -25.34 0.41 4.88
N GLY A 148 -25.51 1.72 4.73
CA GLY A 148 -26.42 2.56 5.51
C GLY A 148 -27.16 3.58 4.65
N SER A 149 -27.46 3.20 3.41
CA SER A 149 -28.33 3.93 2.48
C SER A 149 -29.63 3.14 2.34
N ASP A 150 -30.47 3.12 3.38
CA ASP A 150 -31.90 2.94 3.18
C ASP A 150 -32.71 3.48 4.37
N GLY A 151 -33.77 4.22 4.05
CA GLY A 151 -34.98 4.26 4.86
C GLY A 151 -35.11 5.29 5.98
N THR A 152 -35.50 6.50 5.59
CA THR A 152 -36.56 7.31 6.26
C THR A 152 -36.21 8.00 7.59
N PRO A 153 -36.21 9.34 7.67
CA PRO A 153 -36.44 10.01 8.95
C PRO A 153 -37.88 9.70 9.38
N PRO A 154 -38.15 9.16 10.59
CA PRO A 154 -39.47 9.31 11.17
C PRO A 154 -39.69 10.81 11.39
N VAL A 155 -40.47 11.36 10.47
CA VAL A 155 -41.21 12.58 10.64
C VAL A 155 -42.09 12.39 11.89
N SER A 156 -41.57 12.75 13.06
CA SER A 156 -42.42 13.06 14.22
C SER A 156 -42.89 14.50 14.07
N ILE A 157 -43.93 14.65 13.25
CA ILE A 157 -44.86 15.77 13.31
C ILE A 157 -45.40 15.85 14.74
N ASP A 158 -45.28 17.04 15.30
CA ASP A 158 -46.23 17.71 16.20
C ASP A 158 -46.91 16.88 17.32
N SER A 159 -46.56 17.23 18.55
CA SER A 159 -47.57 17.47 19.56
C SER A 159 -47.13 18.63 20.43
N GLN A 160 -47.43 19.84 19.96
CA GLN A 160 -47.76 20.93 20.87
C GLN A 160 -48.88 20.47 21.82
N LYS A 161 -48.61 20.40 23.14
CA LYS A 161 -49.61 20.82 24.14
C LYS A 161 -49.00 21.09 25.52
N GLY A 162 -48.98 22.39 25.88
CA GLY A 162 -48.96 22.96 27.23
C GLY A 162 -47.70 22.70 28.07
N PHE A 163 -46.81 23.64 28.35
CA PHE A 163 -46.95 25.07 28.69
C PHE A 163 -47.91 25.32 29.87
N PHE A 164 -47.30 25.45 31.06
CA PHE A 164 -47.68 26.23 32.25
C PHE A 164 -49.01 25.96 32.98
N GLY A 165 -48.88 25.71 34.29
CA GLY A 165 -49.95 25.66 35.28
C GLY A 165 -49.46 24.97 36.54
#